data_AF-A0A1C5VJI8-F1
#
_entry.id   AF-A0A1C5VJI8-F1
#
_cell.length_a   1.000
_cell.length_b   1.000
_cell.length_c   1.000
_cell.angle_alpha   90.00
_cell.angle_beta   90.00
_cell.angle_gamma   90.00
#
_symmetry.space_group_name_H-M   'P 1'
#
loop_
_entity.id
_entity.type
_entity.pdbx_description
1 polymer ?
#
loop_
_entity_poly.entity_id
_entity_poly.type
_entity_poly.pdbx_seq_one_letter_code
_entity_poly.pdbx_strand_id
1 'polypeptide(L)'
;MNNNNDFNNSLAFNVQTDDLTYRGYMALAYAICGVKDCDGKWKKVGLKKIKSIFGLSQREVEADDLETNKTFKQTQEDIDDRKHKYVNIKLINIETNEVQIFKNTDELNKHFKDGGSFNSYISNNWIYKKKYKFESEINPNYVQGAKYTRRVKVTNVNNKEVVVYKSAKEAAENIGINISTVYIYIKNKITTKNGLKFEYIKG
;
A
#
# COMPACT_ATOMS: atom_id res chain seq x y z
N MET A 1 2.51 42.69 -40.93
CA MET A 1 1.87 43.42 -39.82
C MET A 1 0.79 42.51 -39.27
N ASN A 2 0.99 42.04 -38.03
CA ASN A 2 0.02 41.24 -37.28
C ASN A 2 -1.17 42.12 -36.92
N ASN A 3 -2.38 41.72 -37.30
CA ASN A 3 -3.60 42.22 -36.68
C ASN A 3 -4.17 41.15 -35.76
N ASN A 4 -4.26 41.53 -34.49
CA ASN A 4 -4.79 40.78 -33.36
C ASN A 4 -6.23 40.33 -33.62
N ASN A 5 -6.46 39.03 -33.54
CA ASN A 5 -7.77 38.46 -33.23
C ASN A 5 -7.70 37.83 -31.83
N ASP A 6 -7.64 38.68 -30.81
CA ASP A 6 -7.84 38.26 -29.42
C ASP A 6 -9.34 38.08 -29.17
N PHE A 7 -9.89 36.94 -29.64
CA PHE A 7 -11.28 36.54 -29.40
C PHE A 7 -11.45 35.58 -28.21
N ASN A 8 -10.48 35.45 -27.31
CA ASN A 8 -10.53 34.40 -26.27
C ASN A 8 -9.97 34.81 -24.90
N ASN A 9 -10.40 35.96 -24.37
CA ASN A 9 -10.25 36.27 -22.93
C ASN A 9 -11.60 36.44 -22.21
N SER A 10 -12.63 35.70 -22.65
CA SER A 10 -13.84 35.52 -21.87
C SER A 10 -13.62 34.40 -20.85
N LEU A 11 -13.69 34.72 -19.55
CA LEU A 11 -13.85 33.78 -18.44
C LEU A 11 -15.25 33.14 -18.49
N ALA A 12 -15.60 32.54 -19.63
CA ALA A 12 -16.88 31.84 -19.79
C ALA A 12 -16.83 30.51 -19.03
N PHE A 13 -17.93 30.19 -18.34
CA PHE A 13 -18.11 28.92 -17.64
C PHE A 13 -17.86 27.75 -18.59
N ASN A 14 -16.81 26.97 -18.33
CA ASN A 14 -16.46 25.80 -19.09
C ASN A 14 -17.10 24.58 -18.42
N VAL A 15 -18.16 24.02 -19.01
CA VAL A 15 -18.90 22.88 -18.45
C VAL A 15 -18.00 21.67 -18.15
N GLN A 16 -16.90 21.47 -18.87
CA GLN A 16 -16.00 20.34 -18.65
C GLN A 16 -15.15 20.50 -17.38
N THR A 17 -14.83 21.74 -17.02
CA THR A 17 -13.96 22.06 -15.88
C THR A 17 -14.70 22.72 -14.73
N ASP A 18 -15.84 23.35 -14.93
CA ASP A 18 -16.44 24.21 -13.91
C ASP A 18 -17.72 23.57 -13.34
N ASP A 19 -18.28 22.55 -14.02
CA ASP A 19 -19.41 21.76 -13.56
C ASP A 19 -18.97 20.47 -12.85
N LEU A 20 -19.18 20.41 -11.53
CA LEU A 20 -18.93 19.25 -10.68
C LEU A 20 -19.79 18.03 -11.07
N THR A 21 -21.00 18.25 -11.57
CA THR A 21 -21.92 17.19 -12.00
C THR A 21 -21.41 16.53 -13.27
N TYR A 22 -21.00 17.33 -14.25
CA TYR A 22 -20.39 16.85 -15.48
C TYR A 22 -19.09 16.07 -15.23
N ARG A 23 -18.23 16.58 -14.33
CA ARG A 23 -17.03 15.87 -13.85
C ARG A 23 -17.38 14.53 -13.18
N GLY A 24 -18.47 14.47 -12.43
CA GLY A 24 -18.99 13.24 -11.83
C GLY A 24 -19.40 12.18 -12.85
N TYR A 25 -20.11 12.57 -13.91
CA TYR A 25 -20.48 11.66 -14.99
C TYR A 25 -19.27 11.17 -15.80
N MET A 26 -18.30 12.06 -16.08
CA MET A 26 -17.04 11.68 -16.71
C MET A 26 -16.26 10.68 -15.85
N ALA A 27 -16.15 10.94 -14.55
CA ALA A 27 -15.52 10.01 -13.61
C ALA A 27 -16.16 8.62 -13.64
N LEU A 28 -17.49 8.55 -13.66
CA LEU A 28 -18.23 7.29 -13.73
C LEU A 28 -17.98 6.55 -15.05
N ALA A 29 -18.03 7.25 -16.18
CA ALA A 29 -17.75 6.68 -17.50
C ALA A 29 -16.32 6.09 -17.57
N TYR A 30 -15.33 6.80 -17.03
CA TYR A 30 -13.95 6.34 -16.95
C TYR A 30 -13.78 5.12 -16.01
N ALA A 31 -14.65 4.98 -14.99
CA ALA A 31 -14.64 3.84 -14.08
C ALA A 31 -15.20 2.57 -14.72
N ILE A 32 -16.25 2.72 -15.53
CA ILE A 32 -16.93 1.61 -16.20
C ILE A 32 -16.16 1.19 -17.46
N CYS A 33 -15.84 2.13 -18.34
CA CYS A 33 -15.23 1.87 -19.64
C CYS A 33 -13.70 1.70 -19.57
N GLY A 34 -13.07 2.21 -18.50
CA GLY A 34 -11.61 2.26 -18.39
C GLY A 34 -11.00 3.36 -19.26
N VAL A 35 -9.67 3.36 -19.35
CA VAL A 35 -8.89 4.32 -20.14
C VAL A 35 -7.92 3.57 -21.04
N LYS A 36 -7.59 4.15 -22.19
CA LYS A 36 -6.47 3.66 -23.00
C LYS A 36 -5.15 4.06 -22.34
N ASP A 37 -4.22 3.11 -22.26
CA ASP A 37 -2.82 3.44 -21.93
C ASP A 37 -2.09 4.03 -23.14
N CYS A 38 -0.82 4.39 -22.93
CA CYS A 38 0.06 4.95 -23.96
C CYS A 38 0.24 4.01 -25.17
N ASP A 39 -0.06 2.73 -25.01
CA ASP A 39 0.00 1.69 -26.05
C ASP A 39 -1.38 1.43 -26.69
N GLY A 40 -2.40 2.24 -26.36
CA GLY A 40 -3.76 2.13 -26.89
C GLY A 40 -4.62 1.02 -26.29
N LYS A 41 -4.14 0.30 -25.26
CA LYS A 41 -4.87 -0.80 -24.59
C LYS A 41 -5.79 -0.27 -23.51
N TRP A 42 -7.02 -0.76 -23.48
CA TRP A 42 -7.99 -0.42 -22.44
C TRP A 42 -7.61 -1.04 -21.09
N LYS A 43 -7.49 -0.20 -20.06
CA LYS A 43 -7.20 -0.57 -18.68
C LYS A 43 -8.25 -0.01 -17.74
N LYS A 44 -8.70 -0.85 -16.81
CA LYS A 44 -9.59 -0.39 -15.72
C LYS A 44 -8.80 0.47 -14.75
N VAL A 45 -9.37 1.61 -14.38
CA VAL A 45 -8.80 2.52 -13.38
C VAL A 45 -9.57 2.35 -12.08
N GLY A 46 -8.86 2.19 -10.97
CA GLY A 46 -9.50 2.08 -9.66
C GLY A 46 -10.25 3.36 -9.29
N LEU A 47 -11.43 3.20 -8.66
CA LEU A 47 -12.31 4.30 -8.23
C LEU A 47 -11.59 5.40 -7.45
N LYS A 48 -10.63 5.04 -6.58
CA LYS A 48 -9.84 6.02 -5.80
C LYS A 48 -9.01 6.94 -6.69
N LYS A 49 -8.40 6.41 -7.76
CA LYS A 49 -7.59 7.19 -8.70
C LYS A 49 -8.47 8.07 -9.57
N ILE A 50 -9.65 7.60 -9.98
CA ILE A 50 -10.64 8.38 -10.72
C ILE A 50 -11.16 9.55 -9.88
N LYS A 51 -11.58 9.31 -8.63
CA LYS A 51 -12.04 10.38 -7.73
C LYS A 51 -11.00 11.49 -7.54
N SER A 52 -9.72 11.11 -7.49
CA SER A 52 -8.60 12.06 -7.42
C SER A 52 -8.41 12.84 -8.71
N ILE A 53 -8.44 12.20 -9.89
CA ILE A 53 -8.30 12.86 -11.20
C ILE A 53 -9.40 13.91 -11.43
N PHE A 54 -10.63 13.59 -11.04
CA PHE A 54 -11.80 14.45 -11.27
C PHE A 54 -12.10 15.43 -10.13
N GLY A 55 -11.23 15.53 -9.12
CA GLY A 55 -11.40 16.48 -8.02
C GLY A 55 -12.63 16.22 -7.14
N LEU A 56 -13.17 14.99 -7.15
CA LEU A 56 -14.37 14.60 -6.40
C LEU A 56 -14.09 14.29 -4.92
N SER A 57 -12.98 14.83 -4.37
CA SER A 57 -12.42 14.46 -3.06
C SER A 57 -12.81 15.42 -1.93
N GLN A 58 -13.66 16.42 -2.17
CA GLN A 58 -13.85 17.56 -1.25
C GLN A 58 -15.30 17.75 -0.77
N ARG A 59 -15.92 16.70 -0.23
CA ARG A 59 -16.97 16.85 0.80
C ARG A 59 -16.66 15.88 1.93
N GLU A 60 -16.04 16.39 2.99
CA GLU A 60 -15.82 15.67 4.26
C GLU A 60 -17.11 15.66 5.11
N VAL A 61 -17.02 15.03 6.29
CA VAL A 61 -18.00 14.74 7.37
C VAL A 61 -18.40 13.24 7.34
N GLU A 62 -17.78 12.38 8.16
CA GLU A 62 -17.88 12.20 9.63
C GLU A 62 -19.16 11.47 10.08
N ALA A 63 -18.97 10.55 11.02
CA ALA A 63 -19.96 9.78 11.80
C ALA A 63 -20.77 8.69 11.08
N ASP A 64 -20.22 7.48 11.01
CA ASP A 64 -20.55 6.41 11.98
C ASP A 64 -19.77 5.15 11.62
N ASP A 65 -18.78 4.82 12.46
CA ASP A 65 -18.57 3.48 12.98
C ASP A 65 -17.58 3.58 14.14
N LEU A 66 -18.18 3.83 15.31
CA LEU A 66 -17.62 3.60 16.63
C LEU A 66 -17.11 2.15 16.73
N GLU A 67 -15.81 1.93 16.57
CA GLU A 67 -15.16 0.71 17.07
C GLU A 67 -14.09 1.06 18.10
N THR A 68 -14.56 1.04 19.36
CA THR A 68 -13.84 0.58 20.56
C THR A 68 -12.39 1.04 20.74
N ASN A 69 -12.27 2.02 21.63
CA ASN A 69 -11.17 2.09 22.60
C ASN A 69 -11.01 0.73 23.32
N LYS A 70 -10.14 -0.14 22.81
CA LYS A 70 -9.49 -1.17 23.61
C LYS A 70 -8.07 -0.72 23.92
N THR A 71 -7.94 -0.18 25.12
CA THR A 71 -6.70 -0.08 25.89
C THR A 71 -6.07 -1.47 25.95
N PHE A 72 -5.17 -1.80 25.02
CA PHE A 72 -4.24 -2.89 25.21
C PHE A 72 -2.98 -2.31 25.82
N LYS A 73 -2.79 -2.63 27.10
CA LYS A 73 -1.54 -2.46 27.82
C LYS A 73 -0.38 -2.87 26.90
N GLN A 74 0.48 -1.90 26.61
CA GLN A 74 1.82 -2.15 26.12
C GLN A 74 2.47 -3.16 27.07
N THR A 75 2.54 -4.40 26.63
CA THR A 75 3.63 -5.28 27.04
C THR A 75 4.78 -4.89 26.14
N GLN A 76 5.84 -4.36 26.75
CA GLN A 76 7.15 -4.25 26.15
C GLN A 76 7.59 -5.62 25.62
N GLU A 77 8.44 -5.57 24.61
CA GLU A 77 9.23 -6.65 24.00
C GLU A 77 8.74 -7.15 22.63
N ASP A 78 9.66 -7.02 21.67
CA ASP A 78 9.59 -7.20 20.21
C ASP A 78 8.73 -6.19 19.43
N ILE A 79 9.35 -5.02 19.15
CA ILE A 79 8.95 -4.22 17.99
C ILE A 79 9.00 -5.15 16.77
N ASP A 80 7.84 -5.35 16.16
CA ASP A 80 7.54 -6.30 15.10
C ASP A 80 8.23 -5.91 13.78
N ASP A 81 9.56 -5.99 13.74
CA ASP A 81 10.43 -5.61 12.61
C ASP A 81 10.08 -6.35 11.31
N ARG A 82 9.28 -7.43 11.40
CA ARG A 82 8.71 -8.17 10.27
C ARG A 82 7.70 -7.37 9.43
N LYS A 83 7.16 -6.26 9.94
CA LYS A 83 6.20 -5.42 9.20
C LYS A 83 6.85 -4.52 8.16
N HIS A 84 8.07 -4.06 8.40
CA HIS A 84 8.72 -3.05 7.57
C HIS A 84 9.43 -3.67 6.36
N LYS A 85 9.30 -3.02 5.21
CA LYS A 85 9.95 -3.45 3.95
C LYS A 85 11.47 -3.42 4.03
N TYR A 86 12.01 -2.50 4.82
CA TYR A 86 13.44 -2.27 4.97
C TYR A 86 13.81 -2.39 6.46
N VAL A 87 14.99 -2.95 6.74
CA VAL A 87 15.54 -3.16 8.10
C VAL A 87 16.70 -2.22 8.41
N ASN A 88 17.37 -1.71 7.37
CA ASN A 88 18.38 -0.66 7.48
C ASN A 88 18.21 0.30 6.31
N ILE A 89 18.01 1.58 6.58
CA ILE A 89 17.96 2.65 5.59
C ILE A 89 19.09 3.62 5.91
N LYS A 90 20.10 3.68 5.03
CA LYS A 90 21.17 4.66 5.04
C LYS A 90 20.68 5.92 4.33
N LEU A 91 20.64 7.02 5.05
CA LEU A 91 20.48 8.38 4.53
C LEU A 91 21.88 8.95 4.28
N ILE A 92 22.18 9.28 3.02
CA ILE A 92 23.47 9.83 2.62
C ILE A 92 23.24 11.27 2.17
N ASN A 93 23.90 12.23 2.82
CA ASN A 93 23.97 13.60 2.34
C ASN A 93 24.95 13.66 1.17
N ILE A 94 24.48 14.03 -0.02
CA ILE A 94 25.31 14.03 -1.24
C ILE A 94 26.35 15.14 -1.25
N GLU A 95 26.19 16.18 -0.43
CA GLU A 95 27.11 17.31 -0.34
C GLU A 95 28.23 17.05 0.68
N THR A 96 27.90 16.43 1.82
CA THR A 96 28.85 16.22 2.93
C THR A 96 29.34 14.77 3.05
N ASN A 97 28.75 13.82 2.31
CA ASN A 97 28.93 12.37 2.47
C ASN A 97 28.63 11.85 3.89
N GLU A 98 27.96 12.63 4.73
CA GLU A 98 27.51 12.17 6.04
C GLU A 98 26.42 11.11 5.89
N VAL A 99 26.57 10.03 6.66
CA VAL A 99 25.66 8.88 6.63
C VAL A 99 24.94 8.76 7.97
N GLN A 100 23.61 8.69 7.92
CA GLN A 100 22.76 8.37 9.06
C GLN A 100 22.01 7.07 8.78
N ILE A 101 21.81 6.23 9.80
CA ILE A 101 21.18 4.92 9.65
C ILE A 101 19.86 4.91 10.42
N PHE A 102 18.81 4.46 9.76
CA PHE A 102 17.46 4.30 10.32
C PHE A 102 17.02 2.84 10.20
N LYS A 103 16.29 2.33 11.20
CA LYS A 103 15.85 0.92 11.23
C LYS A 103 14.67 0.65 10.29
N ASN A 104 13.85 1.66 10.00
CA ASN A 104 12.69 1.52 9.14
C ASN A 104 12.23 2.89 8.60
N THR A 105 11.22 2.88 7.73
CA THR A 105 10.66 4.10 7.13
C THR A 105 9.93 5.00 8.13
N ASP A 106 9.49 4.47 9.28
CA ASP A 106 8.75 5.25 10.27
C ASP A 106 9.69 6.13 11.09
N GLU A 107 10.88 5.63 11.42
CA GLU A 107 11.96 6.45 11.98
C GLU A 107 12.39 7.55 11.01
N LEU A 108 12.47 7.22 9.71
CA LEU A 108 12.78 8.18 8.66
C LEU A 108 11.70 9.28 8.54
N ASN A 109 10.43 8.90 8.58
CA ASN A 109 9.28 9.83 8.62
C ASN A 109 9.35 10.76 9.83
N LYS A 110 9.67 10.23 11.01
CA LYS A 110 9.83 11.04 12.23
C LYS A 110 10.99 12.03 12.10
N HIS A 111 12.11 11.61 11.52
CA HIS A 111 13.29 12.47 11.32
C HIS A 111 12.98 13.67 10.43
N PHE A 112 12.32 13.45 9.29
CA PHE A 112 11.99 14.54 8.35
C PHE A 112 10.71 15.29 8.70
N LYS A 113 9.92 14.79 9.67
CA LYS A 113 8.56 15.27 9.99
C LYS A 113 7.66 15.36 8.74
N ASP A 114 7.92 14.49 7.76
CA ASP A 114 7.18 14.43 6.52
C ASP A 114 6.24 13.23 6.56
N GLY A 115 4.95 13.45 6.26
CA GLY A 115 3.95 12.37 6.13
C GLY A 115 4.05 11.60 4.80
N GLY A 116 5.14 11.80 4.06
CA GLY A 116 5.35 11.23 2.73
C GLY A 116 5.78 9.76 2.75
N SER A 117 5.59 9.07 1.63
CA SER A 117 6.08 7.69 1.48
C SER A 117 7.52 7.69 0.95
N PHE A 118 8.50 7.47 1.84
CA PHE A 118 9.91 7.31 1.43
C PHE A 118 10.18 6.06 0.58
N ASN A 119 9.22 5.13 0.50
CA ASN A 119 9.36 3.90 -0.28
C ASN A 119 9.73 4.14 -1.75
N SER A 120 9.14 5.16 -2.39
CA SER A 120 9.38 5.48 -3.81
C SER A 120 10.79 6.04 -4.03
N TYR A 121 11.28 6.87 -3.11
CA TYR A 121 12.62 7.43 -3.19
C TYR A 121 13.67 6.34 -3.03
N ILE A 122 13.45 5.42 -2.08
CA ILE A 122 14.32 4.28 -1.83
C ILE A 122 14.30 3.30 -3.04
N SER A 123 13.13 2.94 -3.56
CA SER A 123 13.03 1.94 -4.64
C SER A 123 13.57 2.44 -5.98
N ASN A 124 13.39 3.72 -6.28
CA ASN A 124 13.78 4.32 -7.55
C ASN A 124 15.16 5.01 -7.47
N ASN A 125 15.82 4.93 -6.31
CA ASN A 125 17.11 5.59 -6.05
C ASN A 125 17.08 7.10 -6.37
N TRP A 126 15.98 7.77 -6.00
CA TRP A 126 15.79 9.20 -6.26
C TRP A 126 16.42 10.06 -5.19
N ILE A 127 16.91 11.24 -5.60
CA ILE A 127 17.44 12.25 -4.70
C ILE A 127 16.28 13.01 -4.07
N TYR A 128 16.16 12.92 -2.75
CA TYR A 128 15.15 13.61 -1.96
C TYR A 128 15.63 14.99 -1.53
N LYS A 129 14.75 15.99 -1.65
CA LYS A 129 15.02 17.42 -1.39
C LYS A 129 16.32 17.92 -2.05
N LYS A 130 16.71 17.31 -3.19
CA LYS A 130 17.97 17.58 -3.91
C LYS A 130 19.25 17.41 -3.08
N LYS A 131 19.19 16.79 -1.90
CA LYS A 131 20.30 16.73 -0.94
C LYS A 131 20.58 15.32 -0.42
N TYR A 132 19.57 14.46 -0.40
CA TYR A 132 19.65 13.18 0.29
C TYR A 132 19.42 12.03 -0.68
N LYS A 133 20.30 11.03 -0.60
CA LYS A 133 20.14 9.74 -1.27
C LYS A 133 19.87 8.67 -0.22
N PHE A 134 19.04 7.69 -0.57
CA PHE A 134 18.75 6.57 0.32
C PHE A 134 19.33 5.28 -0.24
N GLU A 135 19.96 4.49 0.62
CA GLU A 135 20.34 3.11 0.36
C GLU A 135 19.68 2.22 1.41
N SER A 136 19.13 1.08 1.02
CA SER A 136 18.36 0.27 1.95
C SER A 136 18.60 -1.21 1.79
N GLU A 137 18.58 -1.92 2.91
CA GLU A 137 18.55 -3.38 2.94
C GLU A 137 17.09 -3.84 3.06
N ILE A 138 16.68 -4.68 2.10
CA ILE A 138 15.35 -5.30 2.12
C ILE A 138 15.30 -6.27 3.30
N ASN A 139 14.22 -6.19 4.06
CA ASN A 139 13.96 -7.15 5.12
C ASN A 139 13.76 -8.54 4.49
N PRO A 140 14.60 -9.54 4.82
CA PRO A 140 14.48 -10.89 4.26
C PRO A 140 13.15 -11.54 4.65
N ASN A 141 12.52 -11.04 5.72
CA ASN A 141 11.19 -11.44 6.17
C ASN A 141 10.09 -10.52 5.63
N TYR A 142 10.30 -9.78 4.53
CA TYR A 142 9.25 -8.98 3.89
C TYR A 142 8.70 -9.68 2.64
N VAL A 143 7.37 -9.79 2.58
CA VAL A 143 6.58 -10.35 1.47
C VAL A 143 5.49 -9.33 1.15
N GLN A 144 5.53 -8.84 -0.08
CA GLN A 144 4.62 -7.82 -0.58
C GLN A 144 3.17 -8.32 -0.53
N GLY A 145 2.27 -7.56 0.11
CA GLY A 145 0.83 -7.87 0.18
C GLY A 145 0.43 -8.91 1.25
N ALA A 146 1.39 -9.47 1.99
CA ALA A 146 1.11 -10.29 3.14
C ALA A 146 0.89 -9.42 4.38
N LYS A 147 -0.27 -9.52 5.04
CA LYS A 147 -0.38 -9.09 6.45
C LYS A 147 0.43 -10.08 7.29
N TYR A 148 1.71 -9.78 7.50
CA TYR A 148 2.68 -10.57 8.29
C TYR A 148 2.19 -10.96 9.68
N THR A 149 1.17 -10.26 10.19
CA THR A 149 0.64 -10.38 11.54
C THR A 149 -0.61 -11.22 11.69
N ARG A 150 -1.19 -11.73 10.61
CA ARG A 150 -2.40 -12.55 10.76
C ARG A 150 -2.00 -13.97 11.12
N ARG A 151 -2.34 -14.36 12.37
CA ARG A 151 -2.26 -15.74 12.83
C ARG A 151 -2.95 -16.66 11.83
N VAL A 152 -2.29 -17.76 11.52
CA VAL A 152 -2.80 -18.75 10.59
C VAL A 152 -3.20 -19.98 11.38
N LYS A 153 -4.47 -20.34 11.25
CA LYS A 153 -5.00 -21.62 11.71
C LYS A 153 -4.78 -22.65 10.61
N VAL A 154 -4.12 -23.75 10.97
CA VAL A 154 -3.94 -24.91 10.10
C VAL A 154 -4.76 -26.03 10.69
N THR A 155 -5.72 -26.53 9.92
CA THR A 155 -6.56 -27.66 10.30
C THR A 155 -6.25 -28.83 9.40
N ASN A 156 -5.86 -29.96 9.99
CA ASN A 156 -5.76 -31.21 9.26
C ASN A 156 -7.15 -31.84 9.22
N VAL A 157 -7.72 -31.92 8.02
CA VAL A 157 -9.08 -32.40 7.77
C VAL A 157 -9.20 -33.91 8.03
N ASN A 158 -8.09 -34.66 7.96
CA ASN A 158 -8.08 -36.11 8.12
C ASN A 158 -8.16 -36.52 9.60
N ASN A 159 -7.43 -35.86 10.49
CA ASN A 159 -7.40 -36.18 11.93
C ASN A 159 -8.08 -35.11 12.82
N LYS A 160 -8.63 -34.05 12.24
CA LYS A 160 -9.24 -32.89 12.91
C LYS A 160 -8.30 -32.11 13.84
N GLU A 161 -7.00 -32.33 13.71
CA GLU A 161 -6.00 -31.61 14.49
C GLU A 161 -5.92 -30.14 14.03
N VAL A 162 -5.82 -29.24 15.00
CA VAL A 162 -5.77 -27.79 14.76
C VAL A 162 -4.52 -27.24 15.42
N VAL A 163 -3.67 -26.60 14.60
CA VAL A 163 -2.48 -25.88 15.07
C VAL A 163 -2.59 -24.43 14.65
N VAL A 164 -2.25 -23.51 15.55
CA VAL A 164 -2.27 -22.07 15.29
C VAL A 164 -0.84 -21.55 15.29
N TYR A 165 -0.44 -20.96 14.16
CA TYR A 165 0.85 -20.32 13.99
C TYR A 165 0.72 -18.80 14.07
N LYS A 166 1.77 -18.12 14.53
CA LYS A 166 1.80 -16.65 14.63
C LYS A 166 1.76 -15.99 13.25
N SER A 167 2.21 -16.70 12.20
CA SER A 167 2.20 -16.19 10.82
C SER A 167 2.13 -17.30 9.77
N ALA A 168 1.84 -16.91 8.52
CA ALA A 168 1.94 -17.81 7.36
C ALA A 168 3.38 -18.31 7.13
N LYS A 169 4.39 -17.52 7.50
CA LYS A 169 5.80 -17.91 7.39
C LYS A 169 6.13 -19.06 8.34
N GLU A 170 5.74 -18.91 9.60
CA GLU A 170 5.96 -19.94 10.63
C GLU A 170 5.20 -21.23 10.30
N ALA A 171 3.97 -21.12 9.78
CA ALA A 171 3.24 -22.28 9.29
C ALA A 171 3.98 -22.96 8.12
N ALA A 172 4.49 -22.17 7.17
CA ALA A 172 5.23 -22.67 6.02
C ALA A 172 6.52 -23.40 6.41
N GLU A 173 7.29 -22.83 7.35
CA GLU A 173 8.52 -23.41 7.89
C GLU A 173 8.26 -24.73 8.62
N ASN A 174 7.26 -24.79 9.51
CA ASN A 174 6.92 -26.01 10.27
C ASN A 174 6.34 -27.12 9.39
N ILE A 175 5.60 -26.76 8.33
CA ILE A 175 4.96 -27.73 7.43
C ILE A 175 5.89 -28.12 6.26
N GLY A 176 6.98 -27.37 6.04
CA GLY A 176 7.93 -27.62 4.95
C GLY A 176 7.39 -27.24 3.57
N ILE A 177 6.58 -26.18 3.46
CA ILE A 177 6.05 -25.68 2.20
C ILE A 177 6.46 -24.23 1.94
N ASN A 178 6.36 -23.77 0.70
CA ASN A 178 6.63 -22.37 0.38
C ASN A 178 5.53 -21.45 0.98
N ILE A 179 5.93 -20.30 1.51
CA ILE A 179 4.99 -19.31 2.05
C ILE A 179 3.97 -18.83 1.00
N SER A 180 4.37 -18.71 -0.27
CA SER A 180 3.48 -18.36 -1.38
C SER A 180 2.35 -19.37 -1.55
N THR A 181 2.65 -20.64 -1.32
CA THR A 181 1.70 -21.74 -1.39
C THR A 181 0.66 -21.62 -0.28
N VAL A 182 1.08 -21.29 0.96
CA VAL A 182 0.16 -21.00 2.07
C VAL A 182 -0.81 -19.87 1.70
N TYR A 183 -0.32 -18.78 1.11
CA TYR A 183 -1.18 -17.67 0.69
C TYR A 183 -2.20 -18.07 -0.37
N ILE A 184 -1.81 -18.88 -1.36
CA ILE A 184 -2.73 -19.39 -2.39
C ILE A 184 -3.84 -20.22 -1.73
N TYR A 185 -3.48 -21.14 -0.83
CA TYR A 185 -4.45 -21.99 -0.14
C TYR A 185 -5.44 -21.17 0.69
N ILE A 186 -4.96 -20.18 1.44
CA ILE A 186 -5.82 -19.28 2.23
C ILE A 186 -6.73 -18.44 1.31
N LYS A 187 -6.18 -17.85 0.24
CA LYS A 187 -6.92 -16.97 -0.67
C LYS A 187 -8.05 -17.71 -1.38
N ASN A 188 -7.74 -18.90 -1.88
CA ASN A 188 -8.67 -19.70 -2.66
C ASN A 188 -9.54 -20.63 -1.80
N LYS A 189 -9.35 -20.64 -0.48
CA LYS A 189 -10.09 -21.47 0.49
C LYS A 189 -10.08 -22.96 0.14
N ILE A 190 -8.96 -23.44 -0.39
CA ILE A 190 -8.78 -24.82 -0.84
C ILE A 190 -7.91 -25.61 0.15
N THR A 191 -8.14 -26.91 0.21
CA THR A 191 -7.35 -27.85 1.01
C THR A 191 -6.14 -28.34 0.21
N THR A 192 -5.02 -28.63 0.86
CA THR A 192 -3.89 -29.29 0.21
C THR A 192 -4.21 -30.74 -0.13
N LYS A 193 -3.38 -31.34 -0.99
CA LYS A 193 -3.44 -32.79 -1.27
C LYS A 193 -3.31 -33.64 -0.01
N ASN A 194 -2.60 -33.14 1.00
CA ASN A 194 -2.37 -33.83 2.28
C ASN A 194 -3.49 -33.56 3.31
N GLY A 195 -4.58 -32.92 2.90
CA GLY A 195 -5.72 -32.66 3.78
C GLY A 195 -5.52 -31.47 4.73
N LEU A 196 -4.56 -30.57 4.48
CA LEU A 196 -4.36 -29.38 5.31
C LEU A 196 -5.19 -28.20 4.79
N LYS A 197 -5.94 -27.56 5.69
CA LYS A 197 -6.70 -26.35 5.42
C LYS A 197 -6.08 -25.17 6.15
N PHE A 198 -5.84 -24.07 5.44
CA PHE A 198 -5.25 -22.86 5.99
C PHE A 198 -6.29 -21.73 6.06
N GLU A 199 -6.40 -21.09 7.22
CA GLU A 199 -7.34 -19.98 7.44
C GLU A 199 -6.66 -18.87 8.24
N TYR A 200 -6.92 -17.61 7.88
CA TYR A 200 -6.57 -16.51 8.78
C TYR A 200 -7.54 -16.46 9.95
N ILE A 201 -7.00 -16.33 11.16
CA ILE A 201 -7.81 -15.98 12.32
C ILE A 201 -8.21 -14.51 12.15
N LYS A 202 -9.52 -14.26 11.99
CA LYS A 202 -10.06 -12.91 12.09
C LYS A 202 -9.94 -12.48 13.55
N GLY A 203 -9.13 -11.45 13.80
CA GLY A 203 -9.18 -10.69 15.05
C GLY A 203 -10.34 -9.71 15.02
#